data_AF-A0A090A220-F1
#
_entry.id   AF-A0A090A220-F1
#
_cell.length_a   1.000
_cell.length_b   1.000
_cell.length_c   1.000
_cell.angle_alpha   90.00
_cell.angle_beta   90.00
_cell.angle_gamma   90.00
#
_symmetry.space_group_name_H-M   'P 1'
#
loop_
_entity.id
_entity.type
_entity.pdbx_description
1 polymer ?
#
loop_
_entity_poly.entity_id
_entity_poly.type
_entity_poly.pdbx_seq_one_letter_code
_entity_poly.pdbx_strand_id
1 'polypeptide(L)'
;MTNKSKEYYIIVEGIVTEEFPDGLFTVHLDNGLDVVACLSAKIRYRFTGVLIGDRVKVELAPYLFYRAGRIIFRFPTKSKS
;
A
#
# COMPACT_ATOMS: atom_id res chain seq x y z
N MET A 1 -8.09 -28.62 -3.98
CA MET A 1 -8.59 -27.24 -4.17
C MET A 1 -8.16 -26.43 -2.95
N THR A 2 -7.03 -25.72 -3.05
CA THR A 2 -6.44 -24.95 -1.94
C THR A 2 -7.27 -23.69 -1.70
N ASN A 3 -8.27 -23.79 -0.83
CA ASN A 3 -8.90 -22.63 -0.21
C ASN A 3 -7.82 -21.98 0.67
N LYS A 4 -7.06 -21.02 0.09
CA LYS A 4 -6.22 -20.13 0.86
C LYS A 4 -7.12 -19.44 1.87
N SER A 5 -6.87 -19.75 3.13
CA SER A 5 -7.32 -19.03 4.31
C SER A 5 -7.52 -17.57 3.96
N LYS A 6 -8.77 -17.09 4.07
CA LYS A 6 -9.08 -15.67 4.20
C LYS A 6 -8.45 -15.21 5.52
N GLU A 7 -7.13 -15.10 5.51
CA GLU A 7 -6.40 -14.36 6.51
C GLU A 7 -7.01 -12.96 6.55
N TYR A 8 -7.22 -12.48 7.76
CA TYR A 8 -8.01 -11.32 8.12
C TYR A 8 -7.25 -10.06 7.71
N TYR A 9 -7.04 -9.81 6.42
CA TYR A 9 -6.25 -8.65 5.97
C TYR A 9 -6.95 -7.36 6.38
N ILE A 10 -6.21 -6.50 7.07
CA ILE A 10 -6.66 -5.17 7.48
C ILE A 10 -6.34 -4.23 6.33
N ILE A 11 -7.36 -3.62 5.75
CA ILE A 11 -7.21 -2.61 4.70
C ILE A 11 -7.15 -1.25 5.37
N VAL A 12 -6.05 -0.53 5.17
CA VAL A 12 -5.83 0.80 5.74
C VAL A 12 -5.49 1.79 4.63
N GLU A 13 -5.90 3.04 4.83
CA GLU A 13 -5.59 4.16 3.94
C GLU A 13 -4.43 4.98 4.51
N GLY A 14 -3.63 5.55 3.61
CA GLY A 14 -2.51 6.39 3.99
C GLY A 14 -1.94 7.19 2.82
N ILE A 15 -0.95 8.00 3.11
CA ILE A 15 -0.26 8.87 2.16
C ILE A 15 1.19 8.40 2.04
N VAL A 16 1.69 8.32 0.80
CA VAL A 16 3.11 8.00 0.57
C VAL A 16 3.98 9.18 0.97
N THR A 17 4.91 8.96 1.88
CA THR A 17 5.85 9.99 2.38
C THR A 17 7.22 9.87 1.73
N GLU A 18 7.69 8.65 1.47
CA GLU A 18 9.01 8.39 0.93
C GLU A 18 8.98 7.22 -0.06
N GLU A 19 9.89 7.25 -1.04
CA GLU A 19 10.13 6.17 -1.99
C GLU A 19 11.58 5.70 -1.89
N PHE A 20 11.78 4.39 -1.89
CA PHE A 20 13.10 3.77 -1.89
C PHE A 20 13.39 3.15 -3.27
N PRO A 21 14.68 3.14 -3.70
CA PRO A 21 15.09 2.59 -5.00
C PRO A 21 14.76 1.09 -5.17
N ASP A 22 14.60 0.35 -4.07
CA ASP A 22 14.21 -1.07 -4.07
C ASP A 22 12.72 -1.30 -4.41
N GLY A 23 11.97 -0.23 -4.72
CA GLY A 23 10.53 -0.30 -4.97
C GLY A 23 9.71 -0.54 -3.70
N LEU A 24 10.26 -0.08 -2.56
CA LEU A 24 9.59 0.04 -1.28
C LEU A 24 9.13 1.49 -1.09
N PHE A 25 7.99 1.67 -0.43
CA PHE A 25 7.40 2.97 -0.19
C PHE A 25 7.07 3.10 1.30
N THR A 26 7.43 4.21 1.92
CA THR A 26 6.92 4.55 3.25
C THR A 26 5.54 5.16 3.08
N VAL A 27 4.55 4.57 3.75
CA VAL A 27 3.18 5.06 3.78
C VAL A 27 2.86 5.46 5.21
N HIS A 28 2.54 6.74 5.38
CA HIS A 28 1.98 7.25 6.62
C HIS A 28 0.48 6.93 6.65
N LEU A 29 0.08 6.05 7.55
CA LEU A 29 -1.32 5.67 7.71
C LEU A 29 -2.09 6.77 8.44
N ASP A 30 -3.38 6.89 8.16
CA ASP A 30 -4.26 7.83 8.88
C ASP A 30 -4.33 7.55 10.40
N ASN A 31 -3.90 6.36 10.83
CA ASN A 31 -3.76 5.97 12.23
C ASN A 31 -2.51 6.53 12.92
N GLY A 32 -1.66 7.30 12.22
CA GLY A 32 -0.41 7.87 12.74
C GLY A 32 0.76 6.90 12.82
N LEU A 33 0.66 5.75 12.15
CA LEU A 33 1.74 4.76 12.06
C LEU A 33 2.36 4.78 10.66
N ASP A 34 3.68 4.70 10.61
CA ASP A 34 4.41 4.54 9.36
C ASP A 34 4.62 3.06 9.04
N VAL A 35 4.27 2.68 7.80
CA VAL A 35 4.50 1.33 7.30
C VAL A 35 5.31 1.37 6.02
N VAL A 36 6.26 0.45 5.89
CA VAL A 36 6.92 0.20 4.62
C VAL A 36 6.05 -0.76 3.83
N ALA A 37 5.77 -0.42 2.57
CA ALA A 37 4.90 -1.20 1.71
C ALA A 37 5.54 -1.41 0.33
N CYS A 38 5.29 -2.58 -0.24
CA CYS A 38 5.72 -2.90 -1.60
C CYS A 38 4.50 -2.93 -2.53
N LEU A 39 4.72 -2.55 -3.78
CA LEU A 39 3.72 -2.68 -4.82
C LEU A 39 3.48 -4.16 -5.14
N SER A 40 2.21 -4.59 -5.05
CA SER A 40 1.83 -5.90 -5.57
C SER A 40 2.13 -6.00 -7.07
N ALA A 41 2.58 -7.17 -7.54
CA ALA A 41 2.89 -7.39 -8.96
C ALA A 41 1.72 -7.03 -9.89
N LYS A 42 0.47 -7.23 -9.42
CA LYS A 42 -0.75 -6.85 -10.13
C LYS A 42 -0.91 -5.33 -10.33
N ILE A 43 -0.39 -4.53 -9.41
CA ILE A 43 -0.37 -3.06 -9.55
C ILE A 43 0.74 -2.62 -10.47
N ARG A 44 1.94 -3.20 -10.34
CA ARG A 44 3.08 -2.87 -11.22
C ARG A 44 2.75 -3.01 -12.70
N TYR A 45 1.90 -3.97 -13.06
CA TYR A 45 1.45 -4.17 -14.44
C TYR A 45 0.43 -3.11 -14.92
N ARG A 46 -0.38 -2.55 -14.02
CA ARG A 46 -1.57 -1.76 -14.39
C ARG A 46 -1.47 -0.26 -14.06
N PHE A 47 -0.49 0.17 -13.27
CA PHE A 47 -0.36 1.54 -12.79
C PHE A 47 1.00 2.15 -13.11
N THR A 48 1.01 3.44 -13.46
CA THR A 48 2.16 4.28 -13.86
C THR A 48 3.08 4.68 -12.69
N GLY A 49 3.21 3.84 -11.67
CA GLY A 49 3.98 4.16 -10.47
C GLY A 49 3.18 4.96 -9.42
N VAL A 50 3.71 4.96 -8.21
CA VAL A 50 3.19 5.72 -7.06
C VAL A 50 4.25 6.76 -6.73
N LEU A 51 3.83 8.00 -6.53
CA LEU A 51 4.70 9.12 -6.20
C LEU A 51 4.48 9.55 -4.74
N ILE A 52 5.44 10.29 -4.21
CA ILE A 52 5.32 10.93 -2.89
C ILE A 52 4.11 11.88 -2.90
N GLY A 53 3.31 11.81 -1.84
CA GLY A 53 2.07 12.59 -1.68
C GLY A 53 0.82 11.92 -2.25
N ASP A 54 0.95 10.78 -2.93
CA ASP A 54 -0.22 10.03 -3.37
C ASP A 54 -0.94 9.33 -2.22
N ARG A 55 -2.27 9.31 -2.29
CA ARG A 55 -3.10 8.55 -1.36
C ARG A 55 -3.23 7.11 -1.85
N VAL A 56 -2.93 6.15 -0.99
CA VAL A 56 -2.91 4.73 -1.30
C VAL A 56 -3.67 3.90 -0.27
N LYS A 57 -4.13 2.71 -0.70
CA LYS A 57 -4.64 1.66 0.17
C LYS A 57 -3.60 0.57 0.33
N VAL A 58 -3.38 0.19 1.58
CA VAL A 58 -2.43 -0.83 1.98
C VAL A 58 -3.17 -1.96 2.68
N GLU A 59 -2.95 -3.19 2.25
CA GLU A 59 -3.33 -4.39 2.97
C GLU A 59 -2.22 -4.79 3.94
N LEU A 60 -2.58 -4.97 5.21
CA LEU A 60 -1.72 -5.44 6.27
C LEU A 60 -2.20 -6.82 6.75
N ALA A 61 -1.28 -7.76 6.91
CA ALA A 61 -1.58 -9.03 7.56
C ALA A 61 -1.51 -8.83 9.09
N PRO A 62 -2.54 -9.19 9.88
CA PRO A 62 -2.56 -8.93 11.32
C PRO A 62 -1.43 -9.59 12.10
N TYR A 63 -0.88 -10.69 11.56
CA TYR A 63 -0.03 -11.62 12.30
C TYR A 63 1.46 -11.53 11.93
N LEU A 64 1.85 -10.66 11.01
CA LEU A 64 3.26 -10.48 10.63
C LEU A 64 3.76 -9.17 11.20
N PHE A 65 4.52 -9.34 12.28
CA PHE A 65 4.80 -8.31 13.27
C PHE A 65 5.49 -7.04 12.78
N TYR A 66 6.09 -6.95 11.59
CA TYR A 66 6.78 -5.72 11.20
C TYR A 66 6.79 -5.46 9.68
N ARG A 67 6.23 -4.31 9.31
CA ARG A 67 6.77 -3.40 8.26
C ARG A 67 6.65 -3.83 6.79
N ALA A 68 5.83 -4.82 6.43
CA ALA A 68 5.61 -5.16 5.02
C ALA A 68 4.12 -5.10 4.66
N GLY A 69 3.66 -3.90 4.28
CA GLY A 69 2.33 -3.71 3.69
C GLY A 69 2.32 -4.03 2.20
N ARG A 70 1.15 -4.39 1.68
CA ARG A 70 0.94 -4.50 0.23
C ARG A 70 0.07 -3.36 -0.22
N ILE A 71 0.60 -2.51 -1.10
CA ILE A 71 -0.23 -1.51 -1.77
C ILE A 71 -1.18 -2.28 -2.70
N ILE A 72 -2.47 -2.00 -2.58
CA ILE A 72 -3.55 -2.59 -3.40
C ILE A 72 -4.16 -1.59 -4.39
N PHE A 73 -4.12 -0.29 -4.07
CA PHE A 73 -4.76 0.73 -4.88
C PHE A 73 -4.17 2.12 -4.62
N ARG A 74 -4.12 2.95 -5.66
CA ARG A 74 -3.81 4.38 -5.59
C ARG A 74 -5.08 5.15 -5.95
N PHE A 75 -5.43 6.15 -5.16
CA PHE A 75 -6.59 6.99 -5.46
C PHE A 75 -6.27 7.95 -6.61
N PRO A 76 -7.15 8.07 -7.62
CA PRO A 76 -7.00 9.10 -8.63
C PRO A 76 -7.16 10.47 -7.98
N THR A 77 -6.17 11.34 -8.16
CA THR A 77 -6.31 12.75 -7.77
C THR A 77 -7.43 13.33 -8.62
N LYS A 78 -8.55 13.73 -7.99
CA LYS A 78 -9.57 14.51 -8.68
C LYS A 78 -8.89 15.81 -9.12
N SER A 79 -8.55 15.91 -10.40
CA SER A 79 -8.20 17.20 -11.00
C SER A 79 -9.37 18.13 -10.74
N LYS A 80 -9.14 19.19 -9.97
CA LYS A 80 -10.12 20.26 -9.77
C LYS A 80 -10.51 20.75 -11.16
N SER A 81 -11.77 20.48 -11.54
CA SER A 81 -12.43 21.17 -12.66
C SER A 81 -12.74 22.60 -12.27
#